data_AF-A0A800JYG1-F1
#
_entry.id   AF-A0A800JYG1-F1
#
_cell.length_a   1.000
_cell.length_b   1.000
_cell.length_c   1.000
_cell.angle_alpha   90.00
_cell.angle_beta   90.00
_cell.angle_gamma   90.00
#
_symmetry.space_group_name_H-M   'P 1'
#
loop_
_entity.id
_entity.type
_entity.pdbx_description
1 polymer ?
#
loop_
_entity_poly.entity_id
_entity_poly.type
_entity_poly.pdbx_seq_one_letter_code
_entity_poly.pdbx_strand_id
1 'polypeptide(L)'
;MATFAAPDHFEGLLQPLPAGVQLRRNPRGKGPFDVLVAFVRAEAELRSRFDRAHLRLDPYGGLRMSWPRQSSPLATYLKESHVREYGLSVGLVDNKIWAIDGD
;
A
#
# COMPACT_ATOMS: atom_id res chain seq x y z
N MET A 1 -11.86 0.88 3.70
CA MET A 1 -10.43 0.78 3.33
C MET A 1 -9.89 -0.62 3.58
N ALA A 2 -8.79 -0.97 2.91
CA ALA A 2 -8.09 -2.24 3.11
C ALA A 2 -6.58 -2.06 3.25
N THR A 3 -5.93 -3.02 3.90
CA THR A 3 -4.47 -3.09 4.01
C THR A 3 -3.96 -4.46 3.56
N PHE A 4 -2.83 -4.48 2.84
CA PHE A 4 -2.10 -5.71 2.49
C PHE A 4 -0.73 -5.74 3.14
N ALA A 5 -0.46 -6.81 3.87
CA ALA A 5 0.79 -7.06 4.59
C ALA A 5 1.17 -5.93 5.58
N ALA A 6 0.19 -5.21 6.12
CA ALA A 6 0.44 -4.15 7.08
C ALA A 6 1.11 -4.68 8.38
N PRO A 7 2.10 -3.94 8.92
CA PRO A 7 2.63 -4.16 10.25
C PRO A 7 1.50 -4.14 11.29
N ASP A 8 1.67 -4.88 12.39
CA ASP A 8 0.62 -5.00 13.42
C ASP A 8 0.26 -3.65 14.06
N HIS A 9 1.20 -2.72 14.16
CA HIS A 9 0.96 -1.38 14.75
C HIS A 9 0.27 -0.39 13.79
N PHE A 10 0.23 -0.67 12.48
CA PHE A 10 -0.23 0.31 11.49
C PHE A 10 -1.69 0.74 11.70
N GLU A 11 -2.56 -0.18 12.15
CA GLU A 11 -3.97 0.16 12.39
C GLU A 11 -4.14 1.17 13.53
N GLY A 12 -3.22 1.17 14.50
CA GLY A 12 -3.18 2.16 15.57
C GLY A 12 -2.81 3.55 15.07
N LEU A 13 -1.93 3.64 14.06
CA LEU A 13 -1.53 4.91 13.43
C LEU A 13 -2.67 5.59 12.65
N LEU A 14 -3.69 4.82 12.28
CA LEU A 14 -4.86 5.33 11.56
C LEU A 14 -5.96 5.88 12.48
N GLN A 15 -5.84 5.69 13.80
CA GLN A 15 -6.87 6.11 14.73
C GLN A 15 -6.77 7.61 15.08
N PRO A 16 -7.90 8.30 15.27
CA PRO A 16 -9.26 7.80 15.08
C PRO A 16 -9.64 7.75 13.59
N LEU A 17 -10.30 6.67 13.18
CA LEU A 17 -10.90 6.59 11.84
C LEU A 17 -12.19 7.42 11.78
N PRO A 18 -12.47 8.12 10.67
CA PRO A 18 -13.75 8.81 10.47
C PRO A 18 -14.96 7.85 10.58
N ALA A 19 -16.12 8.40 10.94
CA ALA A 19 -17.36 7.64 11.04
C ALA A 19 -17.69 6.91 9.72
N GLY A 20 -18.07 5.64 9.82
CA GLY A 20 -18.42 4.80 8.66
C GLY A 20 -17.23 4.16 7.94
N VAL A 21 -15.98 4.46 8.31
CA VAL A 21 -14.81 3.79 7.72
C VAL A 21 -14.65 2.39 8.28
N GLN A 22 -14.79 1.39 7.41
CA GLN A 22 -14.44 0.00 7.73
C GLN A 22 -13.00 -0.30 7.28
N LEU A 23 -12.14 -0.69 8.22
CA LEU A 23 -10.79 -1.20 7.94
C LEU A 23 -10.82 -2.72 7.79
N ARG A 24 -10.27 -3.25 6.69
CA ARG A 24 -10.10 -4.69 6.47
C ARG A 24 -8.63 -5.06 6.30
N ARG A 25 -8.11 -5.89 7.20
CA ARG A 25 -6.74 -6.41 7.14
C ARG A 25 -6.65 -7.65 6.24
N ASN A 26 -5.73 -7.65 5.28
CA ASN A 26 -5.46 -8.77 4.38
C ASN A 26 -6.71 -9.46 3.80
N PRO A 27 -7.68 -8.72 3.25
CA PRO A 27 -8.94 -9.32 2.80
C PRO A 27 -8.72 -10.36 1.71
N ARG A 28 -9.36 -11.52 1.87
CA ARG A 28 -9.37 -12.63 0.91
C ARG A 28 -10.50 -12.51 -0.14
N GLY A 29 -11.53 -11.70 0.15
CA GLY A 29 -12.70 -11.50 -0.72
C GLY A 29 -12.50 -10.46 -1.82
N LYS A 30 -13.57 -10.24 -2.61
CA LYS A 30 -13.58 -9.22 -3.67
C LYS A 30 -13.81 -7.82 -3.07
N GLY A 31 -13.18 -6.81 -3.68
CA GLY A 31 -13.45 -5.39 -3.41
C GLY A 31 -14.83 -4.97 -3.99
N PRO A 32 -14.99 -3.71 -4.42
CA PRO A 32 -13.98 -2.67 -4.54
C PRO A 32 -13.63 -2.00 -3.20
N PHE A 33 -12.39 -1.52 -3.06
CA PHE A 33 -11.94 -0.69 -1.94
C PHE A 33 -11.65 0.72 -2.43
N ASP A 34 -12.20 1.73 -1.75
CA ASP A 34 -11.95 3.15 -2.05
C ASP A 34 -10.52 3.57 -1.70
N VAL A 35 -9.94 2.91 -0.69
CA VAL A 35 -8.55 3.13 -0.25
C VAL A 35 -7.91 1.78 0.06
N LEU A 36 -6.75 1.54 -0.53
CA LEU A 36 -5.94 0.35 -0.28
C LEU A 36 -4.49 0.75 0.02
N VAL A 37 -3.96 0.32 1.16
CA VAL A 37 -2.55 0.51 1.52
C VAL A 37 -1.82 -0.83 1.47
N ALA A 38 -0.85 -0.96 0.58
CA ALA A 38 -0.10 -2.20 0.37
C ALA A 38 1.36 -2.02 0.82
N PHE A 39 1.79 -2.90 1.71
CA PHE A 39 3.15 -2.93 2.24
C PHE A 39 3.98 -3.97 1.48
N VAL A 40 5.05 -3.50 0.86
CA VAL A 40 6.02 -4.28 0.10
C VAL A 40 7.39 -4.14 0.75
N ARG A 41 8.12 -5.24 0.81
CA ARG A 41 9.51 -5.25 1.28
C ARG A 41 10.48 -5.56 0.17
N ALA A 42 10.07 -6.01 -1.01
CA ALA A 42 11.00 -6.31 -2.10
C ALA A 42 10.34 -6.08 -3.45
N GLU A 43 11.15 -5.94 -4.51
CA GLU A 43 10.64 -5.76 -5.87
C GLU A 43 9.81 -6.96 -6.35
N ALA A 44 10.22 -8.19 -6.00
CA ALA A 44 9.43 -9.39 -6.29
C ALA A 44 8.03 -9.35 -5.67
N GLU A 45 7.88 -8.68 -4.53
CA GLU A 45 6.59 -8.50 -3.85
C GLU A 45 5.74 -7.40 -4.49
N LEU A 46 6.38 -6.40 -5.09
CA LEU A 46 5.74 -5.23 -5.68
C LEU A 46 4.74 -5.64 -6.74
N ARG A 47 5.18 -6.43 -7.74
CA ARG A 47 4.32 -6.91 -8.83
C ARG A 47 3.08 -7.64 -8.31
N SER A 48 3.31 -8.68 -7.52
CA SER A 48 2.22 -9.53 -7.00
C SER A 48 1.22 -8.75 -6.13
N ARG A 49 1.70 -7.85 -5.27
CA ARG A 49 0.82 -7.06 -4.40
C ARG A 49 0.08 -5.98 -5.17
N PHE A 50 0.73 -5.37 -6.16
CA PHE A 50 0.12 -4.39 -7.01
C PHE A 50 -1.02 -5.00 -7.82
N ASP A 51 -0.78 -6.12 -8.52
CA ASP A 51 -1.81 -6.77 -9.35
C ASP A 51 -3.02 -7.16 -8.49
N ARG A 52 -2.75 -7.71 -7.29
CA ARG A 52 -3.80 -8.04 -6.30
C ARG A 52 -4.55 -6.81 -5.79
N ALA A 53 -3.89 -5.67 -5.68
CA ALA A 53 -4.52 -4.43 -5.24
C ALA A 53 -5.36 -3.81 -6.34
N HIS A 54 -4.82 -3.74 -7.56
CA HIS A 54 -5.49 -3.18 -8.73
C HIS A 54 -6.80 -3.91 -9.03
N LEU A 55 -6.82 -5.26 -8.97
CA LEU A 55 -8.04 -6.06 -9.17
C LEU A 55 -9.14 -5.84 -8.12
N ARG A 56 -8.84 -5.13 -7.02
CA ARG A 56 -9.75 -4.94 -5.88
C ARG A 56 -9.97 -3.48 -5.55
N LEU A 57 -9.35 -2.57 -6.28
CA LEU A 57 -9.50 -1.14 -6.08
C LEU A 57 -10.78 -0.69 -6.79
N ASP A 58 -11.49 0.24 -6.18
CA ASP A 58 -12.50 1.00 -6.91
C ASP A 58 -11.83 1.75 -8.08
N PRO A 59 -12.46 1.92 -9.26
CA PRO A 59 -11.90 2.71 -10.36
C PRO A 59 -11.53 4.16 -9.96
N TYR A 60 -12.21 4.71 -8.96
CA TYR A 60 -11.93 6.03 -8.39
C TYR A 60 -11.15 5.95 -7.05
N GLY A 61 -10.74 4.75 -6.67
CA GLY A 61 -10.05 4.47 -5.42
C GLY A 61 -8.56 4.82 -5.45
N GLY A 62 -7.98 5.02 -4.27
CA GLY A 62 -6.56 5.29 -4.09
C GLY A 62 -5.78 4.06 -3.68
N LEU A 63 -4.78 3.66 -4.47
CA LEU A 63 -3.76 2.70 -4.06
C LEU A 63 -2.54 3.45 -3.49
N ARG A 64 -2.15 3.09 -2.28
CA ARG A 64 -0.90 3.53 -1.67
C ARG A 64 0.06 2.36 -1.51
N MET A 65 1.24 2.48 -2.13
CA MET A 65 2.34 1.55 -1.90
C MET A 65 3.20 2.05 -0.75
N SER A 66 3.70 1.15 0.08
CA SER A 66 4.45 1.45 1.29
C SER A 66 5.59 0.47 1.45
N TRP A 67 6.80 0.97 1.73
CA TRP A 67 7.99 0.16 1.90
C TRP A 67 8.84 0.72 3.04
N PRO A 68 9.66 -0.11 3.70
CA PRO A 68 10.60 0.37 4.71
C PRO A 68 11.54 1.41 4.12
N ARG A 69 11.85 2.45 4.90
CA ARG A 69 12.88 3.42 4.49
C ARG A 69 14.23 2.73 4.40
N GLN A 70 15.16 3.29 3.62
CA GLN A 70 16.52 2.78 3.53
C GLN A 70 17.28 2.80 4.86
N SER A 71 16.90 3.67 5.80
CA SER A 71 17.45 3.72 7.16
C SER A 71 16.90 2.65 8.10
N SER A 72 15.83 1.96 7.72
CA SER A 72 15.20 0.93 8.55
C SER A 72 16.06 -0.34 8.55
N PRO A 73 16.17 -1.07 9.67
CA PRO A 73 16.79 -2.41 9.68
C PRO A 73 16.02 -3.42 8.80
N LEU A 74 14.79 -3.09 8.41
CA LEU A 74 13.96 -3.88 7.51
C LEU A 74 14.13 -3.48 6.03
N ALA A 75 15.01 -2.53 5.74
CA ALA A 75 15.29 -2.06 4.40
C ALA A 75 15.79 -3.19 3.51
N THR A 76 15.22 -3.27 2.33
CA THR A 76 15.80 -4.03 1.22
C THR A 76 16.27 -3.06 0.15
N TYR A 77 16.78 -3.60 -0.96
CA TYR A 77 17.04 -2.83 -2.18
C TYR A 77 15.74 -2.41 -2.90
N LEU A 78 14.71 -1.94 -2.17
CA LEU A 78 13.52 -1.35 -2.78
C LEU A 78 13.59 0.17 -2.67
N LYS A 79 13.83 0.81 -3.81
CA LYS A 79 13.82 2.27 -3.96
C LYS A 79 12.48 2.76 -4.51
N GLU A 80 12.19 4.04 -4.25
CA GLU A 80 11.09 4.78 -4.87
C GLU A 80 11.01 4.59 -6.38
N SER A 81 12.14 4.66 -7.09
CA SER A 81 12.20 4.56 -8.55
C SER A 81 11.53 3.28 -9.05
N HIS A 82 11.79 2.14 -8.42
CA HIS A 82 11.18 0.86 -8.80
C HIS A 82 9.65 0.86 -8.61
N VAL A 83 9.17 1.47 -7.51
CA VAL A 83 7.73 1.55 -7.20
C VAL A 83 7.04 2.48 -8.20
N ARG A 84 7.66 3.62 -8.52
CA ARG A 84 7.14 4.60 -9.46
C ARG A 84 7.15 4.07 -10.90
N GLU A 85 8.28 3.53 -11.36
CA GLU A 85 8.41 2.94 -12.69
C GLU A 85 7.37 1.84 -12.91
N TYR A 86 7.20 0.94 -11.93
CA TYR A 86 6.18 -0.09 -12.01
C TYR A 86 4.76 0.51 -12.03
N GLY A 87 4.44 1.41 -11.10
CA GLY A 87 3.11 2.05 -11.02
C GLY A 87 2.71 2.80 -12.29
N LEU A 88 3.66 3.47 -12.94
CA LEU A 88 3.44 4.13 -14.23
C LEU A 88 3.24 3.13 -15.37
N SER A 89 4.00 2.02 -15.39
CA SER A 89 3.89 1.00 -16.45
C SER A 89 2.51 0.33 -16.53
N VAL A 90 1.75 0.38 -15.45
CA VAL A 90 0.41 -0.20 -15.30
C VAL A 90 -0.71 0.85 -15.24
N GLY A 91 -0.39 2.10 -15.59
CA GLY A 91 -1.38 3.15 -15.84
C GLY A 91 -1.88 3.92 -14.62
N LEU A 92 -1.23 3.82 -13.46
CA LEU A 92 -1.55 4.69 -12.32
C LEU A 92 -0.90 6.06 -12.44
N VAL A 93 -1.59 7.06 -11.89
CA VAL A 93 -1.06 8.41 -11.71
C VAL A 93 -0.31 8.45 -10.37
N ASP A 94 0.94 8.90 -10.40
CA ASP A 94 1.73 9.15 -9.19
C ASP A 94 1.12 10.33 -8.42
N ASN A 95 0.54 10.07 -7.25
CA ASN A 95 -0.22 11.09 -6.52
C ASN A 95 0.60 11.74 -5.39
N LYS A 96 1.39 10.97 -4.63
CA LYS A 96 2.35 11.53 -3.63
C LYS A 96 3.19 10.46 -2.94
N ILE A 97 4.45 10.77 -2.67
CA ILE A 97 5.33 9.99 -1.80
C ILE A 97 5.49 10.69 -0.46
N TRP A 98 5.23 9.95 0.62
CA TRP A 98 5.42 10.42 1.98
C TRP A 98 5.60 9.24 2.93
N ALA A 99 6.44 9.45 3.93
CA ALA A 99 6.66 8.49 4.99
C ALA A 99 5.37 8.22 5.78
N ILE A 100 5.16 6.97 6.15
CA ILE A 100 4.03 6.56 6.99
C ILE A 100 4.40 6.57 8.47
N ASP A 101 5.61 6.09 8.81
CA ASP A 101 6.10 6.09 10.19
C ASP A 101 7.64 6.09 10.26
N GLY A 102 8.21 6.43 11.41
CA GLY A 102 9.63 6.68 11.72
C GLY A 102 10.58 5.47 11.65
N ASP A 103 10.06 4.25 11.63
CA ASP A 103 10.83 3.00 11.75
C ASP A 103 11.53 2.52 10.46
#